data_AF-A0A919VA00-F1
#
_entry.id   AF-A0A919VA00-F1
#
_cell.length_a   1.000
_cell.length_b   1.000
_cell.length_c   1.000
_cell.angle_alpha   90.00
_cell.angle_beta   90.00
_cell.angle_gamma   90.00
#
_symmetry.space_group_name_H-M   'P 1'
#
loop_
_entity.id
_entity.type
_entity.pdbx_description
1 polymer ?
#
loop_
_entity_poly.entity_id
_entity_poly.type
_entity_poly.pdbx_seq_one_letter_code
_entity_poly.pdbx_strand_id
1 'polypeptide(L)'
;MFMRRWDALNERQLAVLDRIGTSSESVTAKNSDLANTVYALRNRGLVKTPRRDGIWQAEITEAGQFYLENGYHPDHPDRAVEMVDSSLPRATRALSADHGTSPAVLVKDLMERLKREGGTLRLNNPDETTRASYRRLIHAAKRRGLVPAGFHLRHTGRDRGDMVILLTNDSQPETNWNRVRLGTRKETSDPRLMATLIEEDRSRLRVTPALIPRVKALLEGLALQAERRGYKLIMSMKRTPVTFYLQKQEQRWTLNVSEEMESVPQEPTAEERRRRASGWSRVTEYDSVPSGRLKLELQQSAFAERTQWVDSGRTQVESKVREVIKELEHRVNAADQARLKRERELQEMRAAEERKEAERHAMWETAMTAARECALEDRRRDTLGNAMQDWFAAAELLEFSEALEKAAASVDTADEAANLRQWIAWAQSMARQLDPTTAPGGLAALRFDAEPEADDLRPYLGDWSPHGPYQEYRYQRVDPPASVAGRRENWRYGRPARGQWWRR
;
A
#
# COMPACT_ATOMS: atom_id res chain seq x y z
N MET A 1 44.35 13.65 -7.31
CA MET A 1 44.48 12.24 -6.86
C MET A 1 45.61 12.21 -5.84
N PHE A 2 45.32 12.08 -4.55
CA PHE A 2 46.35 12.06 -3.51
C PHE A 2 46.98 10.67 -3.46
N MET A 3 48.25 10.57 -3.84
CA MET A 3 49.07 9.35 -3.79
C MET A 3 49.39 9.05 -2.31
N ARG A 4 48.98 7.89 -1.81
CA ARG A 4 49.20 7.47 -0.42
C ARG A 4 50.60 6.87 -0.28
N ARG A 5 51.16 6.89 0.94
CA ARG A 5 52.52 6.38 1.21
C ARG A 5 52.69 4.90 0.86
N TRP A 6 51.63 4.11 1.01
CA TRP A 6 51.61 2.66 0.80
C TRP A 6 51.11 2.23 -0.59
N ASP A 7 50.95 3.15 -1.53
CA ASP A 7 50.60 2.80 -2.92
C ASP A 7 51.75 2.00 -3.56
N ALA A 8 51.42 1.06 -4.46
CA ALA A 8 52.40 0.25 -5.18
C ALA A 8 53.38 1.12 -5.99
N LEU A 9 54.66 0.76 -5.97
CA LEU A 9 55.69 1.43 -6.77
C LEU A 9 55.58 1.02 -8.22
N ASN A 10 55.81 1.97 -9.13
CA ASN A 10 55.97 1.65 -10.54
C ASN A 10 57.35 1.04 -10.82
N GLU A 11 57.51 0.41 -11.97
CA GLU A 11 58.73 -0.31 -12.36
C GLU A 11 60.00 0.56 -12.27
N ARG A 12 59.91 1.84 -12.68
CA ARG A 12 61.02 2.81 -12.58
C ARG A 12 61.38 3.17 -11.14
N GLN A 13 60.39 3.29 -10.24
CA GLN A 13 60.62 3.55 -8.81
C GLN A 13 61.22 2.33 -8.12
N LEU A 14 60.77 1.12 -8.46
CA LEU A 14 61.29 -0.12 -7.92
C LEU A 14 62.74 -0.34 -8.34
N ALA A 15 63.07 -0.12 -9.61
CA ALA A 15 64.46 -0.21 -10.11
C ALA A 15 65.40 0.79 -9.43
N VAL A 16 64.94 2.02 -9.14
CA VAL A 16 65.74 3.02 -8.43
C VAL A 16 65.89 2.67 -6.94
N LEU A 17 64.83 2.14 -6.31
CA LEU A 17 64.88 1.69 -4.92
C LEU A 17 65.85 0.50 -4.75
N ASP A 18 65.79 -0.46 -5.66
CA ASP A 18 66.69 -1.61 -5.70
C ASP A 18 68.15 -1.16 -5.87
N ARG A 19 68.42 -0.28 -6.85
CA ARG A 19 69.76 0.31 -7.05
C ARG A 19 70.33 1.01 -5.82
N ILE A 20 69.49 1.68 -5.03
CA ILE A 20 69.90 2.33 -3.77
C ILE A 20 70.16 1.29 -2.67
N GLY A 21 69.42 0.17 -2.65
CA GLY A 21 69.55 -0.91 -1.66
C GLY A 21 70.76 -1.82 -1.88
N THR A 22 71.10 -2.16 -3.13
CA THR A 22 72.21 -3.10 -3.44
C THR A 22 73.61 -2.47 -3.33
N SER A 23 73.71 -1.19 -2.96
CA SER A 23 74.98 -0.46 -2.70
C SER A 23 76.01 -0.45 -3.85
N SER A 24 75.60 -0.76 -5.09
CA SER A 24 76.52 -0.87 -6.23
C SER A 24 76.92 0.49 -6.83
N GLU A 25 76.14 1.56 -6.61
CA GLU A 25 76.48 2.91 -7.08
C GLU A 25 75.67 3.98 -6.33
N SER A 26 76.31 5.06 -5.86
CA SER A 26 75.63 6.09 -5.08
C SER A 26 74.76 7.00 -5.95
N VAL A 27 73.44 7.02 -5.69
CA VAL A 27 72.52 7.95 -6.36
C VAL A 27 72.59 9.30 -5.66
N THR A 28 73.17 10.29 -6.34
CA THR A 28 73.38 11.66 -5.84
C THR A 28 72.69 12.69 -6.72
N ALA A 29 72.68 13.96 -6.28
CA ALA A 29 72.11 15.07 -7.06
C ALA A 29 72.76 15.28 -8.45
N LYS A 30 73.88 14.62 -8.77
CA LYS A 30 74.50 14.62 -10.11
C LYS A 30 73.69 13.79 -11.14
N ASN A 31 72.84 12.86 -10.68
CA ASN A 31 71.96 12.05 -11.52
C ASN A 31 70.59 12.75 -11.63
N SER A 32 70.54 13.84 -12.40
CA SER A 32 69.37 14.73 -12.47
C SER A 32 68.10 14.04 -12.99
N ASP A 33 68.27 13.01 -13.82
CA ASP A 33 67.22 12.16 -14.39
C ASP A 33 66.53 11.23 -13.37
N LEU A 34 67.19 10.96 -12.24
CA LEU A 34 66.68 10.12 -11.14
C LEU A 34 66.14 10.93 -9.96
N ALA A 35 66.40 12.24 -9.90
CA ALA A 35 66.04 13.10 -8.77
C ALA A 35 64.54 13.08 -8.45
N ASN A 36 63.68 13.15 -9.47
CA ASN A 36 62.22 13.11 -9.28
C ASN A 36 61.74 11.77 -8.70
N THR A 37 62.38 10.66 -9.09
CA THR A 37 62.08 9.33 -8.57
C THR A 37 62.53 9.21 -7.11
N VAL A 38 63.70 9.75 -6.77
CA VAL A 38 64.21 9.76 -5.39
C VAL A 38 63.29 10.60 -4.48
N TYR A 39 62.83 11.77 -4.92
CA TYR A 39 61.86 12.56 -4.14
C TYR A 39 60.53 11.82 -3.96
N ALA A 40 60.07 11.10 -4.97
CA ALA A 40 58.86 10.27 -4.88
C ALA A 40 59.02 9.11 -3.87
N LEU A 41 60.19 8.46 -3.82
CA LEU A 41 60.50 7.41 -2.83
C LEU A 41 60.66 8.00 -1.43
N ARG A 42 61.26 9.20 -1.31
CA ARG A 42 61.41 9.92 -0.05
C ARG A 42 60.08 10.34 0.55
N ASN A 43 59.15 10.86 -0.26
CA ASN A 43 57.81 11.24 0.21
C ASN A 43 57.00 10.04 0.75
N ARG A 44 57.34 8.83 0.28
CA ARG A 44 56.81 7.56 0.80
C ARG A 44 57.55 7.04 2.02
N GLY A 45 58.71 7.60 2.37
CA GLY A 45 59.52 7.15 3.50
C GLY A 45 60.42 5.96 3.21
N LEU A 46 60.56 5.54 1.94
CA LEU A 46 61.37 4.38 1.52
C LEU A 46 62.87 4.73 1.36
N VAL A 47 63.19 6.01 1.22
CA VAL A 47 64.55 6.54 1.05
C VAL A 47 64.68 7.84 1.83
N LYS A 48 65.85 8.12 2.39
CA LYS A 48 66.22 9.42 2.97
C LYS A 48 67.34 10.05 2.14
N THR A 49 67.41 11.37 2.12
CA THR A 49 68.39 12.11 1.32
C THR A 49 69.25 13.03 2.20
N PRO A 50 70.16 12.48 3.02
CA PRO A 50 71.10 13.30 3.78
C PRO A 50 71.97 14.15 2.83
N ARG A 51 72.34 15.35 3.28
CA ARG A 51 73.26 16.23 2.56
C ARG A 51 74.67 16.06 3.12
N ARG A 52 75.62 15.76 2.25
CA ARG A 52 77.07 15.80 2.53
C ARG A 52 77.72 16.68 1.46
N ASP A 53 78.55 17.64 1.88
CA ASP A 53 79.25 18.58 1.00
C ASP A 53 78.35 19.30 -0.02
N GLY A 54 77.16 19.74 0.41
CA GLY A 54 76.21 20.50 -0.41
C GLY A 54 75.40 19.67 -1.42
N ILE A 55 75.69 18.37 -1.57
CA ILE A 55 75.00 17.45 -2.48
C ILE A 55 74.18 16.45 -1.64
N TRP A 56 72.94 16.16 -2.05
CA TRP A 56 72.17 15.09 -1.41
C TRP A 56 72.55 13.74 -2.00
N GLN A 57 72.64 12.73 -1.13
CA GLN A 57 72.84 11.32 -1.49
C GLN A 57 71.65 10.52 -0.98
N ALA A 58 71.08 9.65 -1.81
CA ALA A 58 69.99 8.78 -1.40
C ALA A 58 70.51 7.59 -0.58
N GLU A 59 69.90 7.35 0.58
CA GLU A 59 70.12 6.19 1.44
C GLU A 59 68.79 5.45 1.65
N ILE A 60 68.77 4.13 1.51
CA ILE A 60 67.57 3.33 1.76
C ILE A 60 67.19 3.39 3.26
N THR A 61 65.89 3.39 3.55
CA THR A 61 65.37 3.29 4.92
C THR A 61 64.98 1.84 5.23
N GLU A 62 64.73 1.52 6.51
CA GLU A 62 64.20 0.21 6.90
C GLU A 62 62.88 -0.12 6.18
N ALA A 63 62.01 0.88 5.98
CA ALA A 63 60.78 0.71 5.21
C ALA A 63 61.04 0.43 3.72
N GLY A 64 62.09 1.04 3.14
CA GLY A 64 62.56 0.75 1.79
C GLY A 64 63.06 -0.67 1.62
N GLN A 65 63.85 -1.15 2.59
CA GLN A 65 64.40 -2.50 2.57
C GLN A 65 63.29 -3.55 2.76
N PHE A 66 62.36 -3.30 3.69
CA PHE A 66 61.17 -4.11 3.86
C PHE A 66 60.34 -4.21 2.56
N TYR A 67 60.21 -3.10 1.83
CA TYR A 67 59.48 -3.07 0.57
C TYR A 67 60.14 -3.94 -0.51
N LEU A 68 61.48 -3.94 -0.61
CA LEU A 68 62.21 -4.79 -1.56
C LEU A 68 62.05 -6.29 -1.24
N GLU A 69 62.01 -6.65 0.04
CA GLU A 69 61.86 -8.04 0.48
C GLU A 69 60.43 -8.56 0.34
N ASN A 70 59.42 -7.72 0.63
CA ASN A 70 58.03 -8.15 0.78
C ASN A 70 57.11 -7.68 -0.35
N GLY A 71 57.54 -6.73 -1.17
CA GLY A 71 56.77 -6.16 -2.28
C GLY A 71 55.64 -5.21 -1.87
N TYR A 72 55.58 -4.80 -0.60
CA TYR A 72 54.59 -3.83 -0.08
C TYR A 72 55.16 -2.95 1.05
N HIS A 73 54.51 -1.81 1.31
CA HIS A 73 54.94 -0.86 2.34
C HIS A 73 54.54 -1.33 3.75
N PRO A 74 55.40 -1.18 4.79
CA PRO A 74 55.08 -1.66 6.14
C PRO A 74 53.81 -1.03 6.73
N ASP A 75 53.56 0.26 6.48
CA ASP A 75 52.32 0.95 6.88
C ASP A 75 51.06 0.57 6.07
N HIS A 76 51.10 -0.49 5.25
CA HIS A 76 49.92 -0.91 4.49
C HIS A 76 48.84 -1.42 5.46
N PRO A 77 47.68 -0.74 5.58
CA PRO A 77 46.74 -0.96 6.68
C PRO A 77 46.12 -2.37 6.69
N ASP A 78 46.03 -3.03 5.53
CA ASP A 78 45.52 -4.39 5.43
C ASP A 78 46.58 -5.49 5.68
N ARG A 79 47.89 -5.15 5.75
CA ARG A 79 49.00 -6.11 5.90
C ARG A 79 49.80 -5.95 7.19
N ALA A 80 49.80 -4.76 7.79
CA ALA A 80 50.33 -4.53 9.13
C ALA A 80 49.64 -5.41 10.21
N VAL A 81 48.37 -5.78 9.97
CA VAL A 81 47.59 -6.67 10.85
C VAL A 81 48.05 -8.13 10.78
N GLU A 82 48.67 -8.58 9.68
CA GLU A 82 49.23 -9.95 9.55
C GLU A 82 50.60 -10.10 10.22
N MET A 83 51.43 -9.04 10.28
CA MET A 83 52.76 -9.09 10.93
C MET A 83 52.70 -9.13 12.46
N VAL A 84 51.69 -8.52 13.08
CA VAL A 84 51.51 -8.55 14.54
C VAL A 84 51.03 -9.94 15.03
N ASP A 85 50.40 -10.72 14.16
CA ASP A 85 49.88 -12.07 14.47
C ASP A 85 50.95 -13.18 14.31
N SER A 86 52.13 -12.83 13.77
CA SER A 86 53.20 -13.79 13.43
C SER A 86 54.33 -13.87 14.47
N SER A 87 54.38 -12.97 15.46
CA SER A 87 55.54 -12.77 16.35
C SER A 87 55.29 -13.07 17.84
N LEU A 88 54.18 -13.72 18.20
CA LEU A 88 53.92 -14.15 19.58
C LEU A 88 54.15 -15.67 19.78
N PRO A 89 54.76 -16.10 20.90
CA PRO A 89 54.99 -17.52 21.19
C PRO A 89 53.70 -18.33 21.23
N ARG A 90 53.77 -19.56 20.67
CA ARG A 90 52.69 -20.54 20.47
C ARG A 90 52.15 -21.16 21.78
N ALA A 91 51.94 -20.38 22.84
CA ALA A 91 51.50 -20.88 24.15
C ALA A 91 50.28 -20.16 24.74
N THR A 92 49.77 -19.07 24.14
CA THR A 92 48.60 -18.33 24.67
C THR A 92 47.45 -18.22 23.68
N ARG A 93 47.34 -19.16 22.73
CA ARG A 93 46.19 -19.30 21.82
C ARG A 93 45.04 -20.14 22.42
N ALA A 94 44.88 -20.06 23.73
CA ALA A 94 43.71 -20.53 24.44
C ALA A 94 43.28 -19.38 25.35
N LEU A 95 41.99 -19.03 25.33
CA LEU A 95 41.36 -17.89 26.02
C LEU A 95 41.31 -16.58 25.21
N SER A 96 40.64 -16.62 24.06
CA SER A 96 39.68 -15.58 23.56
C SER A 96 39.23 -15.92 22.13
N ALA A 97 38.66 -17.11 21.96
CA ALA A 97 37.97 -17.51 20.74
C ALA A 97 36.62 -18.10 21.13
N ASP A 98 35.67 -17.21 21.30
CA ASP A 98 34.24 -17.53 21.34
C ASP A 98 33.68 -16.68 20.17
N HIS A 99 33.35 -17.19 18.97
CA HIS A 99 32.78 -18.48 18.58
C HIS A 99 33.43 -19.07 17.31
N GLY A 100 33.54 -20.41 17.27
CA GLY A 100 33.99 -21.24 16.15
C GLY A 100 32.99 -21.40 15.01
N THR A 101 32.38 -20.32 14.54
CA THR A 101 31.46 -20.37 13.40
C THR A 101 32.23 -20.09 12.11
N SER A 102 32.38 -21.11 11.24
CA SER A 102 33.01 -20.95 9.93
C SER A 102 32.40 -19.75 9.18
N PRO A 103 33.20 -18.90 8.50
CA PRO A 103 32.67 -17.77 7.72
C PRO A 103 31.57 -18.17 6.72
N ALA A 104 31.52 -19.43 6.28
CA ALA A 104 30.46 -19.95 5.42
C ALA A 104 29.10 -20.05 6.14
N VAL A 105 29.09 -20.42 7.42
CA VAL A 105 27.87 -20.53 8.23
C VAL A 105 27.29 -19.13 8.50
N LEU A 106 28.14 -18.17 8.87
CA LEU A 106 27.72 -16.78 9.07
C LEU A 106 27.18 -16.12 7.79
N VAL A 107 27.73 -16.47 6.62
CA VAL A 107 27.19 -16.03 5.32
C VAL A 107 25.84 -16.67 5.05
N LYS A 108 25.66 -17.96 5.35
CA LYS A 108 24.37 -18.65 5.21
C LYS A 108 23.29 -17.99 6.08
N ASP A 109 23.61 -17.69 7.34
CA ASP A 109 22.70 -17.02 8.28
C ASP A 109 22.31 -15.62 7.80
N LEU A 110 23.27 -14.84 7.27
CA LEU A 110 23.01 -13.54 6.66
C LEU A 110 22.03 -13.66 5.48
N MET A 111 22.19 -14.68 4.63
CA MET A 111 21.34 -14.90 3.46
C MET A 111 19.93 -15.37 3.85
N GLU A 112 19.79 -16.23 4.85
CA GLU A 112 18.48 -16.62 5.40
C GLU A 112 17.75 -15.43 6.03
N ARG A 113 18.49 -14.60 6.77
CA ARG A 113 17.94 -13.36 7.35
C ARG A 113 17.48 -12.39 6.28
N LEU A 114 18.27 -12.20 5.21
CA LEU A 114 17.87 -11.38 4.07
C LEU A 114 16.63 -11.94 3.37
N LYS A 115 16.50 -13.26 3.20
CA LYS A 115 15.30 -13.87 2.61
C LYS A 115 14.05 -13.64 3.48
N ARG A 116 14.18 -13.77 4.80
CA ARG A 116 13.09 -13.55 5.77
C ARG A 116 12.60 -12.10 5.78
N GLU A 117 13.52 -11.15 5.69
CA GLU A 117 13.23 -9.70 5.70
C GLU A 117 12.92 -9.14 4.29
N GLY A 118 12.49 -9.98 3.34
CA GLY A 118 12.08 -9.54 1.99
C GLY A 118 13.23 -8.98 1.13
N GLY A 119 14.46 -9.40 1.40
CA GLY A 119 15.67 -9.04 0.66
C GLY A 119 16.44 -7.84 1.20
N THR A 120 15.94 -7.12 2.22
CA THR A 120 16.60 -5.92 2.77
C THR A 120 16.84 -6.04 4.26
N LEU A 121 18.11 -6.01 4.69
CA LEU A 121 18.50 -5.90 6.10
C LEU A 121 18.96 -4.47 6.39
N ARG A 122 18.35 -3.83 7.39
CA ARG A 122 18.73 -2.48 7.84
C ARG A 122 19.29 -2.55 9.26
N LEU A 123 20.56 -2.18 9.41
CA LEU A 123 21.23 -2.03 10.68
C LEU A 123 21.28 -0.55 11.05
N ASN A 124 20.64 -0.21 12.15
CA ASN A 124 20.62 1.16 12.67
C ASN A 124 21.99 1.45 13.30
N ASN A 125 22.70 2.45 12.77
CA ASN A 125 24.02 2.90 13.22
C ASN A 125 24.89 1.83 13.94
N PRO A 126 25.30 0.74 13.26
CA PRO A 126 26.12 -0.28 13.89
C PRO A 126 27.47 0.29 14.32
N ASP A 127 27.99 -0.20 15.44
CA ASP A 127 29.36 0.08 15.88
C ASP A 127 30.40 -0.39 14.85
N GLU A 128 31.63 0.11 14.96
CA GLU A 128 32.67 -0.16 13.96
C GLU A 128 33.01 -1.66 13.88
N THR A 129 32.93 -2.38 14.99
CA THR A 129 33.18 -3.83 15.07
C THR A 129 32.10 -4.63 14.33
N THR A 130 30.81 -4.33 14.55
CA THR A 130 29.70 -4.96 13.84
C THR A 130 29.73 -4.60 12.36
N ARG A 131 30.01 -3.34 12.03
CA ARG A 131 30.17 -2.86 10.65
C ARG A 131 31.30 -3.59 9.92
N ALA A 132 32.46 -3.72 10.56
CA ALA A 132 33.59 -4.47 10.03
C ALA A 132 33.26 -5.97 9.89
N SER A 133 32.48 -6.54 10.80
CA SER A 133 31.99 -7.93 10.70
C SER A 133 31.10 -8.13 9.48
N TYR A 134 30.04 -7.33 9.31
CA TYR A 134 29.15 -7.42 8.14
C TYR A 134 29.89 -7.14 6.83
N ARG A 135 30.86 -6.20 6.82
CA ARG A 135 31.74 -5.97 5.64
C ARG A 135 32.54 -7.22 5.28
N ARG A 136 33.16 -7.88 6.28
CA ARG A 136 33.89 -9.13 6.09
C ARG A 136 32.97 -10.24 5.58
N LEU A 137 31.76 -10.35 6.09
CA LEU A 137 30.75 -11.32 5.63
C LEU A 137 30.31 -11.07 4.19
N ILE A 138 30.02 -9.83 3.81
CA ILE A 138 29.66 -9.47 2.43
C ILE A 138 30.82 -9.78 1.47
N HIS A 139 32.04 -9.46 1.87
CA HIS A 139 33.23 -9.75 1.08
C HIS A 139 33.45 -11.27 0.92
N ALA A 140 33.30 -12.04 2.02
CA ALA A 140 33.40 -13.49 2.00
C ALA A 140 32.31 -14.13 1.12
N ALA A 141 31.07 -13.65 1.20
CA ALA A 141 29.95 -14.13 0.39
C ALA A 141 30.22 -13.95 -1.11
N LYS A 142 30.73 -12.78 -1.51
CA LYS A 142 31.10 -12.49 -2.90
C LYS A 142 32.29 -13.31 -3.38
N ARG A 143 33.38 -13.33 -2.60
CA ARG A 143 34.62 -14.03 -2.98
C ARG A 143 34.44 -15.53 -3.08
N ARG A 144 33.56 -16.12 -2.27
CA ARG A 144 33.32 -17.57 -2.22
C ARG A 144 32.12 -18.02 -3.06
N GLY A 145 31.47 -17.13 -3.82
CA GLY A 145 30.34 -17.48 -4.68
C GLY A 145 29.11 -17.99 -3.92
N LEU A 146 28.93 -17.59 -2.65
CA LEU A 146 27.83 -18.06 -1.79
C LEU A 146 26.53 -17.25 -1.98
N VAL A 147 26.49 -16.38 -2.99
CA VAL A 147 25.29 -15.65 -3.39
C VAL A 147 24.53 -16.50 -4.43
N PRO A 148 23.21 -16.73 -4.26
CA PRO A 148 22.42 -17.49 -5.23
C PRO A 148 22.54 -16.96 -6.66
N ALA A 149 22.53 -17.87 -7.64
CA ALA A 149 22.60 -17.51 -9.05
C ALA A 149 21.46 -16.55 -9.44
N GLY A 150 21.78 -15.50 -10.19
CA GLY A 150 20.84 -14.42 -10.55
C GLY A 150 20.62 -13.37 -9.45
N PHE A 151 21.30 -13.47 -8.31
CA PHE A 151 21.22 -12.48 -7.24
C PHE A 151 22.54 -11.74 -7.01
N HIS A 152 22.44 -10.50 -6.54
CA HIS A 152 23.54 -9.61 -6.23
C HIS A 152 23.41 -9.06 -4.82
N LEU A 153 24.51 -9.15 -4.06
CA LEU A 153 24.60 -8.59 -2.72
C LEU A 153 25.20 -7.18 -2.77
N ARG A 154 24.41 -6.17 -2.40
CA ARG A 154 24.79 -4.75 -2.38
C ARG A 154 24.68 -4.19 -0.96
N HIS A 155 25.51 -3.20 -0.60
CA HIS A 155 25.42 -2.54 0.71
C HIS A 155 25.80 -1.06 0.66
N THR A 156 25.24 -0.27 1.58
CA THR A 156 25.49 1.17 1.78
C THR A 156 25.66 1.46 3.27
N GLY A 157 26.18 2.64 3.63
CA GLY A 157 26.58 2.95 5.00
C GLY A 157 27.90 2.28 5.38
N ARG A 158 28.89 2.29 4.45
CA ARG A 158 30.20 1.62 4.63
C ARG A 158 30.97 2.16 5.83
N ASP A 159 30.96 3.49 6.01
CA ASP A 159 31.88 4.18 6.92
C ASP A 159 31.15 4.96 8.04
N ARG A 160 29.88 5.35 7.84
CA ARG A 160 29.05 6.05 8.85
C ARG A 160 27.56 5.82 8.66
N GLY A 161 26.75 6.04 9.70
CA GLY A 161 25.29 6.00 9.68
C GLY A 161 24.71 4.59 9.55
N ASP A 162 23.43 4.53 9.14
CA ASP A 162 22.69 3.28 8.94
C ASP A 162 23.33 2.41 7.85
N MET A 163 23.59 1.15 8.15
CA MET A 163 24.11 0.17 7.20
C MET A 163 22.94 -0.63 6.62
N VAL A 164 22.75 -0.54 5.30
CA VAL A 164 21.69 -1.28 4.61
C VAL A 164 22.33 -2.30 3.68
N ILE A 165 21.95 -3.56 3.84
CA ILE A 165 22.39 -4.70 3.04
C ILE A 165 21.18 -5.17 2.23
N LEU A 166 21.34 -5.28 0.92
CA LEU A 166 20.27 -5.61 -0.01
C LEU A 166 20.69 -6.79 -0.89
N LEU A 167 19.79 -7.76 -1.01
CA LEU A 167 19.87 -8.86 -1.96
C LEU A 167 18.93 -8.57 -3.13
N THR A 168 19.48 -8.20 -4.28
CA THR A 168 18.71 -7.87 -5.51
C THR A 168 18.80 -9.00 -6.52
N ASN A 169 17.75 -9.25 -7.30
CA ASN A 169 17.78 -10.15 -8.46
C ASN A 169 18.06 -9.33 -9.75
N ASP A 170 18.66 -9.95 -10.77
CA ASP A 170 18.93 -9.37 -12.09
C ASP A 170 17.66 -8.86 -12.80
N SER A 171 16.48 -9.36 -12.40
CA SER A 171 15.17 -8.90 -12.85
C SER A 171 14.66 -7.61 -12.18
N GLN A 172 15.34 -7.10 -11.13
CA GLN A 172 15.00 -5.82 -10.50
C GLN A 172 15.91 -4.69 -11.01
N PRO A 173 15.37 -3.63 -11.63
CA PRO A 173 16.19 -2.58 -12.24
C PRO A 173 17.03 -1.82 -11.21
N GLU A 174 18.18 -1.29 -11.66
CA GLU A 174 19.12 -0.46 -10.88
C GLU A 174 18.45 0.69 -10.11
N THR A 175 17.25 1.09 -10.53
CA THR A 175 16.36 2.10 -9.93
C THR A 175 16.07 1.86 -8.44
N ASN A 176 15.84 0.61 -8.01
CA ASN A 176 15.53 0.32 -6.59
C ASN A 176 16.78 0.47 -5.70
N TRP A 177 17.92 -0.06 -6.17
CA TRP A 177 19.21 0.13 -5.50
C TRP A 177 19.63 1.61 -5.45
N ASN A 178 19.43 2.37 -6.53
CA ASN A 178 19.71 3.79 -6.55
C ASN A 178 18.81 4.56 -5.57
N ARG A 179 17.52 4.21 -5.45
CA ARG A 179 16.61 4.80 -4.46
C ARG A 179 17.07 4.53 -3.02
N VAL A 180 17.46 3.30 -2.70
CA VAL A 180 17.97 2.92 -1.37
C VAL A 180 19.34 3.57 -1.09
N ARG A 181 20.29 3.47 -2.02
CA ARG A 181 21.64 4.06 -1.91
C ARG A 181 21.61 5.57 -1.76
N LEU A 182 20.79 6.27 -2.55
CA LEU A 182 20.64 7.73 -2.46
C LEU A 182 19.82 8.14 -1.23
N GLY A 183 18.88 7.31 -0.79
CA GLY A 183 18.11 7.48 0.44
C GLY A 183 18.97 7.38 1.69
N THR A 184 19.71 6.28 1.86
CA THR A 184 20.57 6.04 3.04
C THR A 184 21.77 6.99 3.12
N ARG A 185 22.27 7.51 2.00
CA ARG A 185 23.31 8.57 2.02
C ARG A 185 22.78 9.93 2.49
N LYS A 186 21.47 10.15 2.38
CA LYS A 186 20.81 11.43 2.68
C LYS A 186 19.93 11.36 3.93
N GLU A 187 19.69 10.19 4.51
CA GLU A 187 18.92 10.02 5.74
C GLU A 187 19.82 9.41 6.82
N THR A 188 19.83 10.01 8.01
CA THR A 188 20.52 9.46 9.19
C THR A 188 19.58 9.45 10.37
N SER A 189 19.73 8.46 11.24
CA SER A 189 19.05 8.41 12.54
C SER A 189 19.97 8.49 13.73
N ASP A 190 21.28 8.53 13.50
CA ASP A 190 22.26 8.69 14.58
C ASP A 190 22.29 10.15 15.03
N PRO A 191 21.97 10.46 16.31
CA PRO A 191 22.00 11.82 16.84
C PRO A 191 23.38 12.48 16.72
N ARG A 192 24.47 11.73 16.89
CA ARG A 192 25.84 12.26 16.77
C ARG A 192 26.16 12.61 15.33
N LEU A 193 25.78 11.75 14.39
CA LEU A 193 25.94 12.03 12.96
C LEU A 193 25.08 13.22 12.53
N MET A 194 23.85 13.37 13.05
CA MET A 194 23.03 14.57 12.81
C MET A 194 23.75 15.84 13.24
N ALA A 195 24.33 15.84 14.45
CA ALA A 195 25.07 16.98 14.99
C ALA A 195 26.29 17.35 14.12
N THR A 196 27.06 16.37 13.66
CA THR A 196 28.22 16.61 12.77
C THR A 196 27.82 17.17 11.41
N LEU A 197 26.76 16.63 10.80
CA LEU A 197 26.28 17.07 9.47
C LEU A 197 25.72 18.51 9.51
N ILE A 198 25.09 18.89 10.61
CA ILE A 198 24.62 20.27 10.83
C ILE A 198 25.81 21.24 10.99
N GLU A 199 26.93 20.79 11.58
CA GLU A 199 28.15 21.60 11.67
C GLU A 199 28.85 21.78 10.34
N GLU A 200 28.90 20.72 9.52
CA GLU A 200 29.49 20.74 8.18
C GLU A 200 28.75 21.71 7.25
N ASP A 201 27.42 21.80 7.34
CA ASP A 201 26.61 22.67 6.49
C ASP A 201 25.47 23.36 7.26
N ARG A 202 25.84 24.45 7.95
CA ARG A 202 24.95 25.26 8.79
C ARG A 202 23.84 25.96 7.98
N SER A 203 24.04 26.17 6.68
CA SER A 203 23.11 26.86 5.79
C SER A 203 21.82 26.07 5.51
N ARG A 204 21.82 24.77 5.83
CA ARG A 204 20.67 23.88 5.60
C ARG A 204 19.59 23.98 6.67
N LEU A 205 19.83 24.70 7.76
CA LEU A 205 18.83 25.03 8.75
C LEU A 205 18.40 26.48 8.58
N ARG A 206 17.12 26.76 8.85
CA ARG A 206 16.62 28.13 8.92
C ARG A 206 16.87 28.71 10.32
N VAL A 207 18.11 28.64 10.78
CA VAL A 207 18.54 29.20 12.07
C VAL A 207 19.86 29.93 11.89
N THR A 208 20.05 30.97 12.68
CA THR A 208 21.30 31.71 12.80
C THR A 208 22.39 30.81 13.39
N PRO A 209 23.68 31.01 13.02
CA PRO A 209 24.77 30.19 13.50
C PRO A 209 24.90 30.11 15.03
N ALA A 210 24.43 31.15 15.75
CA ALA A 210 24.44 31.21 17.21
C ALA A 210 23.54 30.14 17.87
N LEU A 211 22.48 29.69 17.18
CA LEU A 211 21.53 28.71 17.71
C LEU A 211 21.92 27.26 17.41
N ILE A 212 22.99 27.01 16.64
CA ILE A 212 23.41 25.65 16.25
C ILE A 212 23.71 24.74 17.47
N PRO A 213 24.43 25.19 18.53
CA PRO A 213 24.64 24.36 19.72
C PRO A 213 23.33 23.97 20.41
N ARG A 214 22.35 24.88 20.41
CA ARG A 214 21.02 24.66 20.98
C ARG A 214 20.19 23.66 20.17
N VAL A 215 20.24 23.75 18.84
CA VAL A 215 19.62 22.76 17.95
C VAL A 215 20.20 21.37 18.17
N LYS A 216 21.51 21.23 18.40
CA LYS A 216 22.13 19.93 18.72
C LYS A 216 21.56 19.34 20.00
N ALA A 217 21.54 20.12 21.08
CA ALA A 217 20.96 19.69 22.35
C ALA A 217 19.48 19.31 22.22
N LEU A 218 18.72 20.06 21.42
CA LEU A 218 17.34 19.73 21.09
C LEU A 218 17.22 18.37 20.40
N LEU A 219 18.01 18.12 19.35
CA LEU A 219 17.95 16.87 18.59
C LEU A 219 18.41 15.66 19.41
N GLU A 220 19.44 15.81 20.23
CA GLU A 220 19.90 14.77 21.16
C GLU A 220 18.83 14.45 22.21
N GLY A 221 18.25 15.48 22.83
CA GLY A 221 17.17 15.33 23.80
C GLY A 221 15.93 14.69 23.18
N LEU A 222 15.55 15.12 21.98
CA LEU A 222 14.43 14.57 21.22
C LEU A 222 14.66 13.12 20.83
N ALA A 223 15.85 12.78 20.32
CA ALA A 223 16.20 11.40 19.98
C ALA A 223 16.11 10.48 21.20
N LEU A 224 16.70 10.89 22.34
CA LEU A 224 16.69 10.10 23.56
C LEU A 224 15.26 9.88 24.09
N GLN A 225 14.41 10.92 24.11
CA GLN A 225 13.02 10.78 24.57
C GLN A 225 12.17 9.99 23.58
N ALA A 226 12.38 10.17 22.26
CA ALA A 226 11.72 9.41 21.22
C ALA A 226 12.04 7.92 21.34
N GLU A 227 13.32 7.56 21.48
CA GLU A 227 13.77 6.16 21.59
C GLU A 227 13.17 5.44 22.80
N ARG A 228 13.10 6.12 23.97
CA ARG A 228 12.45 5.57 25.18
C ARG A 228 10.97 5.22 24.96
N ARG A 229 10.31 5.86 24.00
CA ARG A 229 8.90 5.65 23.64
C ARG A 229 8.73 4.79 22.37
N GLY A 230 9.83 4.23 21.84
CA GLY A 230 9.85 3.39 20.64
C GLY A 230 9.76 4.16 19.32
N TYR A 231 10.03 5.47 19.34
CA TYR A 231 10.13 6.31 18.14
C TYR A 231 11.60 6.48 17.74
N LYS A 232 11.84 6.56 16.43
CA LYS A 232 13.15 6.79 15.82
C LYS A 232 13.18 8.18 15.20
N LEU A 233 14.12 9.02 15.60
CA LEU A 233 14.36 10.31 14.95
C LEU A 233 15.18 10.10 13.68
N ILE A 234 14.76 10.70 12.57
CA ILE A 234 15.42 10.61 11.28
C ILE A 234 15.61 12.01 10.72
N MET A 235 16.83 12.37 10.36
CA MET A 235 17.15 13.59 9.62
C MET A 235 17.30 13.26 8.14
N SER A 236 16.59 14.00 7.28
CA SER A 236 16.67 13.88 5.82
C SER A 236 17.29 15.13 5.18
N MET A 237 18.41 14.91 4.49
CA MET A 237 19.15 15.88 3.69
C MET A 237 18.72 15.87 2.21
N LYS A 238 17.54 15.30 1.90
CA LYS A 238 17.00 15.28 0.53
C LYS A 238 16.52 16.65 0.08
N ARG A 239 16.11 17.51 1.02
CA ARG A 239 15.60 18.85 0.78
C ARG A 239 16.46 19.87 1.52
N THR A 240 16.40 21.12 1.06
CA THR A 240 16.96 22.29 1.74
C THR A 240 15.80 23.25 2.02
N PRO A 241 15.51 23.60 3.28
CA PRO A 241 16.20 23.17 4.50
C PRO A 241 16.02 21.67 4.81
N VAL A 242 16.87 21.12 5.69
CA VAL A 242 16.74 19.73 6.15
C VAL A 242 15.40 19.50 6.84
N THR A 243 14.88 18.28 6.72
CA THR A 243 13.60 17.88 7.33
C THR A 243 13.84 16.75 8.31
N PHE A 244 13.20 16.82 9.49
CA PHE A 244 13.25 15.75 10.48
C PHE A 244 11.97 14.93 10.44
N TYR A 245 12.06 13.67 10.83
CA TYR A 245 10.93 12.76 10.94
C TYR A 245 11.02 11.98 12.25
N LEU A 246 9.91 11.86 12.95
CA LEU A 246 9.73 10.84 13.98
C LEU A 246 9.08 9.63 13.30
N GLN A 247 9.66 8.45 13.46
CA GLN A 247 9.18 7.21 12.86
C GLN A 247 8.84 6.18 13.94
N LYS A 248 7.68 5.54 13.83
CA LYS A 248 7.32 4.35 14.61
C LYS A 248 6.69 3.34 13.66
N GLN A 249 7.31 2.16 13.54
CA GLN A 249 6.95 1.15 12.54
C GLN A 249 6.96 1.78 11.12
N GLU A 250 5.84 1.70 10.39
CA GLU A 250 5.70 2.26 9.03
C GLU A 250 5.26 3.72 9.01
N GLN A 251 4.84 4.28 10.14
CA GLN A 251 4.31 5.63 10.23
C GLN A 251 5.43 6.65 10.46
N ARG A 252 5.33 7.81 9.79
CA ARG A 252 6.30 8.90 9.85
C ARG A 252 5.60 10.23 10.05
N TRP A 253 6.10 11.03 10.98
CA TRP A 253 5.61 12.38 11.26
C TRP A 253 6.69 13.41 11.01
N THR A 254 6.37 14.41 10.21
CA THR A 254 7.32 15.47 9.83
C THR A 254 7.52 16.44 10.99
N LEU A 255 8.77 16.79 11.24
CA LEU A 255 9.21 17.73 12.25
C LEU A 255 10.15 18.76 11.62
N ASN A 256 9.88 20.03 11.86
CA ASN A 256 10.65 21.15 11.36
C ASN A 256 11.27 21.93 12.52
N VAL A 257 12.54 22.28 12.36
CA VAL A 257 13.27 23.15 13.28
C VAL A 257 13.64 24.42 12.51
N SER A 258 13.21 25.57 13.02
CA SER A 258 13.51 26.88 12.42
C SER A 258 13.66 27.93 13.51
N GLU A 259 14.20 29.08 13.15
CA GLU A 259 14.18 30.28 13.98
C GLU A 259 12.91 31.06 13.69
N GLU A 260 12.30 31.61 14.74
CA GLU A 260 11.19 32.55 14.60
C GLU A 260 11.72 33.83 13.96
N MET A 261 11.02 34.30 12.92
CA MET A 261 11.37 35.55 12.26
C MET A 261 10.48 36.65 12.79
N GLU A 262 11.08 37.73 13.26
CA GLU A 262 10.40 38.93 13.70
C GLU A 262 10.22 39.88 12.50
N SER A 263 9.05 40.51 12.42
CA SER A 263 8.70 41.44 11.34
C SER A 263 8.98 42.85 11.82
N VAL A 264 10.10 43.43 11.40
CA VAL A 264 10.50 44.79 11.80
C VAL A 264 10.14 45.76 10.68
N PRO A 265 9.49 46.90 10.97
CA PRO A 265 9.18 47.92 9.96
C PRO A 265 10.46 48.37 9.26
N GLN A 266 10.49 48.31 7.93
CA GLN A 266 11.64 48.76 7.13
C GLN A 266 11.53 50.27 6.90
N GLU A 267 12.59 51.03 7.20
CA GLU A 267 12.67 52.41 6.77
C GLU A 267 12.93 52.47 5.25
N PRO A 268 12.04 53.09 4.45
CA PRO A 268 12.15 53.04 3.00
C PRO A 268 13.45 53.70 2.49
N THR A 269 14.25 52.92 1.79
CA THR A 269 15.50 53.38 1.17
C THR A 269 15.19 54.50 0.16
N ALA A 270 16.14 55.41 -0.10
CA ALA A 270 15.90 56.53 -1.03
C ALA A 270 15.48 56.07 -2.43
N GLU A 271 15.96 54.92 -2.88
CA GLU A 271 15.57 54.29 -4.15
C GLU A 271 14.15 53.70 -4.10
N GLU A 272 13.77 53.07 -2.99
CA GLU A 272 12.43 52.51 -2.77
C GLU A 272 11.37 53.62 -2.66
N ARG A 273 11.72 54.78 -2.07
CA ARG A 273 10.87 55.98 -2.08
C ARG A 273 10.61 56.50 -3.50
N ARG A 274 11.63 56.50 -4.37
CA ARG A 274 11.47 56.86 -5.79
C ARG A 274 10.57 55.87 -6.52
N ARG A 275 10.71 54.56 -6.26
CA ARG A 275 9.84 53.52 -6.84
C ARG A 275 8.39 53.62 -6.33
N ARG A 276 8.19 53.98 -5.06
CA ARG A 276 6.85 54.23 -4.46
C ARG A 276 6.11 55.37 -5.17
N ALA A 277 6.83 56.41 -5.64
CA ALA A 277 6.25 57.51 -6.42
C ALA A 277 5.75 57.10 -7.82
N SER A 278 6.22 55.96 -8.35
CA SER A 278 5.84 55.46 -9.69
C SER A 278 4.55 54.62 -9.72
N GLY A 279 3.87 54.45 -8.56
CA GLY A 279 2.50 53.93 -8.44
C GLY A 279 2.29 52.44 -8.71
N TRP A 280 3.24 51.73 -9.34
CA TRP A 280 3.08 50.32 -9.75
C TRP A 280 3.84 49.29 -8.90
N SER A 281 4.58 49.73 -7.87
CA SER A 281 5.35 48.83 -7.00
C SER A 281 4.90 48.94 -5.54
N ARG A 282 4.39 47.84 -4.97
CA ARG A 282 4.24 47.69 -3.52
C ARG A 282 5.59 47.26 -2.95
N VAL A 283 6.23 48.16 -2.20
CA VAL A 283 7.42 47.83 -1.41
C VAL A 283 6.95 47.12 -0.14
N THR A 284 7.64 46.05 0.26
CA THR A 284 7.37 45.34 1.52
C THR A 284 7.56 46.32 2.68
N GLU A 285 6.54 46.51 3.53
CA GLU A 285 6.61 47.49 4.63
C GLU A 285 7.39 46.97 5.85
N TYR A 286 7.72 45.68 5.84
CA TYR A 286 8.40 45.00 6.93
C TYR A 286 9.50 44.08 6.42
N ASP A 287 10.65 44.12 7.08
CA ASP A 287 11.73 43.16 6.94
C ASP A 287 11.57 42.02 7.95
N SER A 288 11.85 40.81 7.50
CA SER A 288 11.82 39.62 8.34
C SER A 288 13.22 39.35 8.87
N VAL A 289 13.46 39.64 10.15
CA VAL A 289 14.75 39.45 10.82
C VAL A 289 14.72 38.23 11.74
N PRO A 290 15.78 37.42 11.82
CA PRO A 290 15.84 36.30 12.77
C PRO A 290 15.80 36.81 14.22
N SER A 291 14.84 36.32 15.03
CA SER A 291 14.58 36.83 16.39
C SER A 291 15.50 36.25 17.48
N GLY A 292 16.36 35.28 17.15
CA GLY A 292 17.14 34.49 18.10
C GLY A 292 16.33 33.43 18.85
N ARG A 293 15.05 33.24 18.53
CA ARG A 293 14.16 32.27 19.21
C ARG A 293 14.00 31.00 18.39
N LEU A 294 14.27 29.86 18.99
CA LEU A 294 14.08 28.56 18.35
C LEU A 294 12.59 28.20 18.30
N LYS A 295 12.16 27.64 17.16
CA LYS A 295 10.83 27.13 16.90
C LYS A 295 10.91 25.68 16.42
N LEU A 296 10.11 24.83 17.05
CA LEU A 296 9.88 23.45 16.67
C LEU A 296 8.43 23.30 16.21
N GLU A 297 8.24 22.66 15.07
CA GLU A 297 6.92 22.48 14.48
C GLU A 297 6.71 21.02 14.07
N LEU A 298 5.62 20.43 14.56
CA LEU A 298 5.16 19.11 14.18
C LEU A 298 4.06 19.25 13.12
N GLN A 299 4.09 18.39 12.10
CA GLN A 299 3.12 18.37 11.00
C GLN A 299 1.68 18.55 11.48
N GLN A 300 0.90 19.36 10.78
CA GLN A 300 -0.52 19.55 11.08
C GLN A 300 -1.30 18.23 10.96
N SER A 301 -2.23 18.00 11.89
CA SER A 301 -3.11 16.83 11.95
C SER A 301 -4.50 17.26 12.41
N ALA A 302 -5.55 16.53 12.02
CA ALA A 302 -6.92 16.75 12.50
C ALA A 302 -7.06 16.55 14.02
N PHE A 303 -6.14 15.79 14.63
CA PHE A 303 -6.11 15.50 16.06
C PHE A 303 -5.03 16.31 16.81
N ALA A 304 -4.52 17.38 16.19
CA ALA A 304 -3.48 18.20 16.80
C ALA A 304 -4.11 19.19 17.79
N GLU A 305 -3.72 19.13 19.06
CA GLU A 305 -4.03 20.17 20.05
C GLU A 305 -3.02 21.32 19.95
N ARG A 306 -1.76 20.98 19.63
CA ARG A 306 -0.67 21.96 19.48
C ARG A 306 0.33 21.54 18.43
N THR A 307 0.59 22.39 17.43
CA THR A 307 1.53 22.10 16.33
C THR A 307 2.90 22.75 16.48
N GLN A 308 3.03 23.79 17.32
CA GLN A 308 4.23 24.61 17.40
C GLN A 308 4.68 24.86 18.84
N TRP A 309 6.00 24.81 19.06
CA TRP A 309 6.68 25.13 20.31
C TRP A 309 7.79 26.14 20.02
N VAL A 310 7.71 27.31 20.66
CA VAL A 310 8.67 28.40 20.49
C VAL A 310 9.36 28.68 21.83
N ASP A 311 10.59 29.21 21.75
CA ASP A 311 11.28 29.79 22.89
C ASP A 311 10.44 30.91 23.50
N SER A 312 10.49 31.00 24.82
CA SER A 312 9.87 32.07 25.60
C SER A 312 10.90 32.56 26.61
N GLY A 313 10.75 33.79 27.10
CA GLY A 313 11.72 34.39 28.04
C GLY A 313 12.02 33.56 29.29
N ARG A 314 11.15 32.59 29.66
CA ARG A 314 11.35 31.68 30.81
C ARG A 314 11.56 30.21 30.44
N THR A 315 11.22 29.79 29.23
CA THR A 315 11.29 28.37 28.83
C THR A 315 11.84 28.21 27.42
N GLN A 316 12.78 27.29 27.27
CA GLN A 316 13.41 26.96 26.00
C GLN A 316 12.67 25.78 25.33
N VAL A 317 12.78 25.64 24.01
CA VAL A 317 12.16 24.52 23.27
C VAL A 317 12.72 23.16 23.71
N GLU A 318 14.00 23.11 24.08
CA GLU A 318 14.71 21.92 24.56
C GLU A 318 14.03 21.28 25.78
N SER A 319 13.49 22.09 26.70
CA SER A 319 12.75 21.58 27.86
C SER A 319 11.35 21.06 27.51
N LYS A 320 10.79 21.44 26.35
CA LYS A 320 9.44 21.06 25.90
C LYS A 320 9.41 19.78 25.07
N VAL A 321 10.56 19.12 24.85
CA VAL A 321 10.67 17.85 24.11
C VAL A 321 9.67 16.79 24.59
N ARG A 322 9.47 16.67 25.91
CA ARG A 322 8.51 15.70 26.49
C ARG A 322 7.07 16.01 26.09
N GLU A 323 6.71 17.29 25.98
CA GLU A 323 5.39 17.71 25.54
C GLU A 323 5.16 17.38 24.07
N VAL A 324 6.18 17.58 23.22
CA VAL A 324 6.14 17.26 21.79
C VAL A 324 5.86 15.77 21.56
N ILE A 325 6.54 14.89 22.31
CA ILE A 325 6.33 13.45 22.20
C ILE A 325 4.95 13.04 22.74
N LYS A 326 4.49 13.64 23.85
CA LYS A 326 3.13 13.39 24.38
C LYS A 326 2.04 13.81 23.39
N GLU A 327 2.19 14.98 22.78
CA GLU A 327 1.29 15.48 21.74
C GLU A 327 1.27 14.55 20.53
N LEU A 328 2.44 14.03 20.13
CA LEU A 328 2.50 13.03 19.07
C LEU A 328 1.75 11.75 19.44
N GLU A 329 1.97 11.20 20.65
CA GLU A 329 1.25 10.02 21.14
C GLU A 329 -0.27 10.24 21.20
N HIS A 330 -0.72 11.42 21.66
CA HIS A 330 -2.12 11.79 21.65
C HIS A 330 -2.71 11.70 20.24
N ARG A 331 -2.04 12.30 19.25
CA ARG A 331 -2.49 12.27 17.84
C ARG A 331 -2.56 10.86 17.28
N VAL A 332 -1.58 10.01 17.61
CA VAL A 332 -1.56 8.60 17.16
C VAL A 332 -2.74 7.84 17.75
N ASN A 333 -2.93 7.95 19.06
CA ASN A 333 -4.02 7.27 19.75
C ASN A 333 -5.40 7.75 19.27
N ALA A 334 -5.58 9.06 19.09
CA ALA A 334 -6.81 9.64 18.57
C ALA A 334 -7.11 9.18 17.13
N ALA A 335 -6.09 9.12 16.27
CA ALA A 335 -6.24 8.60 14.91
C ALA A 335 -6.62 7.12 14.87
N ASP A 336 -6.00 6.29 15.71
CA ASP A 336 -6.33 4.86 15.82
C ASP A 336 -7.74 4.64 16.38
N GLN A 337 -8.16 5.40 17.40
CA GLN A 337 -9.52 5.36 17.94
C GLN A 337 -10.55 5.77 16.87
N ALA A 338 -10.29 6.84 16.13
CA ALA A 338 -11.16 7.28 15.05
C ALA A 338 -11.23 6.26 13.90
N ARG A 339 -10.16 5.51 13.63
CA ARG A 339 -10.17 4.40 12.65
C ARG A 339 -11.07 3.28 13.13
N LEU A 340 -10.87 2.82 14.37
CA LEU A 340 -11.66 1.73 14.96
C LEU A 340 -13.15 2.10 15.05
N LYS A 341 -13.48 3.34 15.40
CA LYS A 341 -14.85 3.82 15.44
C LYS A 341 -15.52 3.76 14.06
N ARG A 342 -14.84 4.27 13.02
CA ARG A 342 -15.35 4.21 11.63
C ARG A 342 -15.53 2.79 11.13
N GLU A 343 -14.64 1.88 11.49
CA GLU A 343 -14.76 0.46 11.14
C GLU A 343 -15.99 -0.17 11.79
N ARG A 344 -16.24 0.10 13.08
CA ARG A 344 -17.44 -0.33 13.80
C ARG A 344 -18.72 0.26 13.19
N GLU A 345 -18.74 1.57 12.96
CA GLU A 345 -19.88 2.26 12.33
C GLU A 345 -20.19 1.65 10.94
N LEU A 346 -19.17 1.34 10.14
CA LEU A 346 -19.35 0.68 8.85
C LEU A 346 -19.88 -0.75 8.97
N GLN A 347 -19.40 -1.51 9.96
CA GLN A 347 -19.90 -2.86 10.24
C GLN A 347 -21.36 -2.84 10.71
N GLU A 348 -21.72 -1.91 11.59
CA GLU A 348 -23.08 -1.72 12.08
C GLU A 348 -24.03 -1.32 10.94
N MET A 349 -23.61 -0.40 10.07
CA MET A 349 -24.39 -0.01 8.89
C MET A 349 -24.63 -1.19 7.95
N ARG A 350 -23.60 -1.99 7.63
CA ARG A 350 -23.75 -3.18 6.80
C ARG A 350 -24.67 -4.22 7.43
N ALA A 351 -24.50 -4.50 8.72
CA ALA A 351 -25.36 -5.43 9.44
C ALA A 351 -26.81 -4.94 9.49
N ALA A 352 -27.04 -3.62 9.59
CA ALA A 352 -28.39 -3.04 9.54
C ALA A 352 -29.00 -3.13 8.13
N GLU A 353 -28.22 -2.95 7.07
CA GLU A 353 -28.65 -3.14 5.68
C GLU A 353 -29.01 -4.61 5.42
N GLU A 354 -28.16 -5.55 5.81
CA GLU A 354 -28.40 -6.99 5.70
C GLU A 354 -29.67 -7.42 6.43
N ARG A 355 -29.91 -6.90 7.65
CA ARG A 355 -31.16 -7.17 8.39
C ARG A 355 -32.39 -6.65 7.64
N LYS A 356 -32.33 -5.42 7.13
CA LYS A 356 -33.44 -4.85 6.34
C LYS A 356 -33.69 -5.65 5.06
N GLU A 357 -32.64 -6.11 4.40
CA GLU A 357 -32.75 -6.99 3.23
C GLU A 357 -33.38 -8.34 3.57
N ALA A 358 -32.93 -8.98 4.66
CA ALA A 358 -33.47 -10.23 5.14
C ALA A 358 -34.94 -10.10 5.57
N GLU A 359 -35.29 -9.03 6.28
CA GLU A 359 -36.66 -8.72 6.68
C GLU A 359 -37.55 -8.51 5.43
N ARG A 360 -37.10 -7.72 4.45
CA ARG A 360 -37.83 -7.54 3.18
C ARG A 360 -38.01 -8.85 2.43
N HIS A 361 -36.96 -9.67 2.35
CA HIS A 361 -37.01 -10.96 1.67
C HIS A 361 -37.97 -11.92 2.37
N ALA A 362 -37.97 -11.96 3.71
CA ALA A 362 -38.88 -12.80 4.48
C ALA A 362 -40.35 -12.35 4.32
N MET A 363 -40.61 -11.04 4.29
CA MET A 363 -41.95 -10.51 4.00
C MET A 363 -42.40 -10.88 2.59
N TRP A 364 -41.51 -10.74 1.60
CA TRP A 364 -41.80 -11.12 0.21
C TRP A 364 -42.08 -12.62 0.06
N GLU A 365 -41.28 -13.49 0.66
CA GLU A 365 -41.52 -14.94 0.65
C GLU A 365 -42.87 -15.30 1.26
N THR A 366 -43.21 -14.69 2.41
CA THR A 366 -44.51 -14.90 3.07
C THR A 366 -45.67 -14.44 2.18
N ALA A 367 -45.50 -13.31 1.47
CA ALA A 367 -46.49 -12.82 0.52
C ALA A 367 -46.62 -13.73 -0.71
N MET A 368 -45.50 -14.26 -1.23
CA MET A 368 -45.47 -15.19 -2.36
C MET A 368 -46.16 -16.52 -2.03
N THR A 369 -45.93 -17.08 -0.84
CA THR A 369 -46.61 -18.31 -0.42
C THR A 369 -48.12 -18.11 -0.34
N ALA A 370 -48.57 -17.02 0.30
CA ALA A 370 -49.99 -16.71 0.41
C ALA A 370 -50.64 -16.43 -0.97
N ALA A 371 -49.94 -15.68 -1.84
CA ALA A 371 -50.41 -15.37 -3.18
C ALA A 371 -50.54 -16.62 -4.06
N ARG A 372 -49.58 -17.56 -3.98
CA ARG A 372 -49.64 -18.83 -4.71
C ARG A 372 -50.85 -19.66 -4.30
N GLU A 373 -51.15 -19.73 -3.00
CA GLU A 373 -52.32 -20.44 -2.50
C GLU A 373 -53.63 -19.83 -3.03
N CYS A 374 -53.75 -18.50 -3.00
CA CYS A 374 -54.93 -17.82 -3.55
C CYS A 374 -55.06 -17.97 -5.08
N ALA A 375 -53.97 -17.79 -5.83
CA ALA A 375 -53.97 -17.91 -7.28
C ALA A 375 -54.29 -19.34 -7.74
N LEU A 376 -53.78 -20.34 -7.03
CA LEU A 376 -54.08 -21.75 -7.32
C LEU A 376 -55.58 -22.03 -7.12
N GLU A 377 -56.15 -21.54 -6.02
CA GLU A 377 -57.57 -21.72 -5.72
C GLU A 377 -58.47 -21.04 -6.74
N ASP A 378 -58.16 -19.80 -7.15
CA ASP A 378 -58.95 -19.10 -8.16
C ASP A 378 -58.80 -19.75 -9.54
N ARG A 379 -57.60 -20.24 -9.90
CA ARG A 379 -57.41 -21.03 -11.13
C ARG A 379 -58.24 -22.31 -11.15
N ARG A 380 -58.35 -23.02 -10.01
CA ARG A 380 -59.21 -24.21 -9.89
C ARG A 380 -60.68 -23.84 -10.10
N ARG A 381 -61.13 -22.74 -9.49
CA ARG A 381 -62.51 -22.25 -9.64
C ARG A 381 -62.81 -21.88 -11.08
N ASP A 382 -61.92 -21.17 -11.74
CA ASP A 382 -62.09 -20.76 -13.14
C ASP A 382 -62.10 -21.98 -14.06
N THR A 383 -61.18 -22.93 -13.85
CA THR A 383 -61.12 -24.17 -14.65
C THR A 383 -62.39 -24.99 -14.50
N LEU A 384 -62.87 -25.18 -13.26
CA LEU A 384 -64.10 -25.93 -12.99
C LEU A 384 -65.33 -25.17 -13.50
N GLY A 385 -65.36 -23.85 -13.34
CA GLY A 385 -66.44 -22.99 -13.80
C GLY A 385 -66.59 -23.01 -15.33
N ASN A 386 -65.48 -22.91 -16.05
CA ASN A 386 -65.45 -23.01 -17.51
C ASN A 386 -65.87 -24.42 -17.96
N ALA A 387 -65.31 -25.47 -17.36
CA ALA A 387 -65.73 -26.84 -17.67
C ALA A 387 -67.23 -27.05 -17.43
N MET A 388 -67.79 -26.52 -16.34
CA MET A 388 -69.22 -26.61 -16.06
C MET A 388 -70.06 -25.89 -17.14
N GLN A 389 -69.61 -24.73 -17.64
CA GLN A 389 -70.26 -24.03 -18.75
C GLN A 389 -70.20 -24.83 -20.05
N ASP A 390 -69.04 -25.39 -20.38
CA ASP A 390 -68.85 -26.21 -21.57
C ASP A 390 -69.71 -27.47 -21.53
N TRP A 391 -69.82 -28.10 -20.35
CA TRP A 391 -70.72 -29.24 -20.12
C TRP A 391 -72.20 -28.87 -20.31
N PHE A 392 -72.65 -27.72 -19.80
CA PHE A 392 -74.01 -27.24 -20.04
C PHE A 392 -74.25 -26.94 -21.52
N ALA A 393 -73.31 -26.31 -22.20
CA ALA A 393 -73.41 -26.02 -23.64
C ALA A 393 -73.50 -27.31 -24.47
N ALA A 394 -72.71 -28.33 -24.13
CA ALA A 394 -72.79 -29.65 -24.76
C ALA A 394 -74.17 -30.30 -24.56
N ALA A 395 -74.71 -30.24 -23.33
CA ALA A 395 -76.04 -30.77 -23.03
C ALA A 395 -77.16 -30.02 -23.78
N GLU A 396 -77.07 -28.69 -23.89
CA GLU A 396 -78.04 -27.88 -24.66
C GLU A 396 -77.96 -28.17 -26.16
N LEU A 397 -76.77 -28.40 -26.71
CA LEU A 397 -76.57 -28.81 -28.10
C LEU A 397 -77.22 -30.16 -28.41
N LEU A 398 -77.12 -31.12 -27.48
CA LEU A 398 -77.77 -32.42 -27.62
C LEU A 398 -79.30 -32.29 -27.53
N GLU A 399 -79.82 -31.52 -26.57
CA GLU A 399 -81.25 -31.22 -26.43
C GLU A 399 -81.81 -30.52 -27.69
N PHE A 400 -81.06 -29.58 -28.27
CA PHE A 400 -81.41 -28.91 -29.52
C PHE A 400 -81.38 -29.88 -30.71
N SER A 401 -80.40 -30.78 -30.76
CA SER A 401 -80.31 -31.81 -31.81
C SER A 401 -81.52 -32.74 -31.78
N GLU A 402 -81.98 -33.17 -30.60
CA GLU A 402 -83.21 -33.98 -30.46
C GLU A 402 -84.47 -33.22 -30.94
N ALA A 403 -84.54 -31.91 -30.68
CA ALA A 403 -85.63 -31.07 -31.19
C ALA A 403 -85.59 -30.94 -32.72
N LEU A 404 -84.40 -30.79 -33.31
CA LEU A 404 -84.21 -30.77 -34.77
C LEU A 404 -84.55 -32.12 -35.40
N GLU A 405 -84.25 -33.25 -34.75
CA GLU A 405 -84.64 -34.58 -35.23
C GLU A 405 -86.16 -34.72 -35.30
N LYS A 406 -86.88 -34.27 -34.26
CA LYS A 406 -88.35 -34.24 -34.25
C LYS A 406 -88.91 -33.33 -35.36
N ALA A 407 -88.30 -32.16 -35.59
CA ALA A 407 -88.70 -31.27 -36.66
C ALA A 407 -88.45 -31.89 -38.05
N ALA A 408 -87.29 -32.52 -38.27
CA ALA A 408 -86.94 -33.19 -39.52
C ALA A 408 -87.89 -34.36 -39.85
N ALA A 409 -88.46 -35.01 -38.85
CA ALA A 409 -89.47 -36.06 -39.02
C ALA A 409 -90.85 -35.53 -39.47
N SER A 410 -91.10 -34.22 -39.33
CA SER A 410 -92.38 -33.57 -39.66
C SER A 410 -92.35 -32.76 -40.97
N VAL A 411 -91.21 -32.71 -41.66
CA VAL A 411 -91.04 -31.93 -42.90
C VAL A 411 -91.36 -32.80 -44.12
N ASP A 412 -92.17 -32.25 -45.03
CA ASP A 412 -92.66 -32.96 -46.22
C ASP A 412 -91.62 -33.07 -47.35
N THR A 413 -90.60 -32.20 -47.37
CA THR A 413 -89.57 -32.19 -48.41
C THR A 413 -88.30 -32.94 -47.99
N ALA A 414 -87.83 -33.85 -48.85
CA ALA A 414 -86.66 -34.67 -48.56
C ALA A 414 -85.36 -33.85 -48.42
N ASP A 415 -85.24 -32.75 -49.16
CA ASP A 415 -84.04 -31.89 -49.16
C ASP A 415 -83.91 -31.09 -47.86
N GLU A 416 -85.00 -30.56 -47.31
CA GLU A 416 -84.99 -29.86 -46.03
C GLU A 416 -84.70 -30.83 -44.87
N ALA A 417 -85.27 -32.04 -44.91
CA ALA A 417 -84.96 -33.09 -43.94
C ALA A 417 -83.47 -33.52 -44.00
N ALA A 418 -82.88 -33.60 -45.20
CA ALA A 418 -81.46 -33.92 -45.37
C ALA A 418 -80.54 -32.80 -44.84
N ASN A 419 -80.90 -31.53 -45.07
CA ASN A 419 -80.18 -30.38 -44.51
C ASN A 419 -80.21 -30.37 -42.98
N LEU A 420 -81.38 -30.61 -42.36
CA LEU A 420 -81.49 -30.71 -40.90
C LEU A 420 -80.60 -31.82 -40.32
N ARG A 421 -80.51 -32.97 -40.97
CA ARG A 421 -79.61 -34.07 -40.56
C ARG A 421 -78.13 -33.67 -40.56
N GLN A 422 -77.70 -32.84 -41.51
CA GLN A 422 -76.32 -32.33 -41.52
C GLN A 422 -76.05 -31.41 -40.32
N TRP A 423 -76.99 -30.52 -39.98
CA TRP A 423 -76.90 -29.67 -38.79
C TRP A 423 -76.90 -30.48 -37.48
N ILE A 424 -77.72 -31.53 -37.40
CA ILE A 424 -77.76 -32.46 -36.26
C ILE A 424 -76.39 -33.14 -36.06
N ALA A 425 -75.83 -33.71 -37.13
CA ALA A 425 -74.53 -34.39 -37.06
C ALA A 425 -73.40 -33.43 -36.62
N TRP A 426 -73.42 -32.19 -37.12
CA TRP A 426 -72.47 -31.17 -36.73
C TRP A 426 -72.63 -30.74 -35.26
N ALA A 427 -73.87 -30.48 -34.81
CA ALA A 427 -74.16 -30.12 -33.43
C ALA A 427 -73.75 -31.22 -32.43
N GLN A 428 -74.01 -32.49 -32.76
CA GLN A 428 -73.57 -33.63 -31.94
C GLN A 428 -72.04 -33.77 -31.89
N SER A 429 -71.34 -33.51 -33.01
CA SER A 429 -69.87 -33.49 -33.03
C SER A 429 -69.32 -32.36 -32.16
N MET A 430 -69.92 -31.17 -32.24
CA MET A 430 -69.53 -30.01 -31.43
C MET A 430 -69.76 -30.28 -29.93
N ALA A 431 -70.89 -30.90 -29.56
CA ALA A 431 -71.17 -31.26 -28.18
C ALA A 431 -70.11 -32.20 -27.59
N ARG A 432 -69.61 -33.18 -28.37
CA ARG A 432 -68.52 -34.08 -27.93
C ARG A 432 -67.18 -33.38 -27.77
N GLN A 433 -66.92 -32.31 -28.54
CA GLN A 433 -65.70 -31.52 -28.42
C GLN A 433 -65.73 -30.58 -27.21
N LEU A 434 -66.92 -30.06 -26.88
CA LEU A 434 -67.12 -29.18 -25.72
C LEU A 434 -67.22 -29.96 -24.40
N ASP A 435 -67.76 -31.18 -24.41
CA ASP A 435 -67.98 -31.94 -23.18
C ASP A 435 -66.65 -32.20 -22.43
N PRO A 436 -66.42 -31.55 -21.28
CA PRO A 436 -65.15 -31.63 -20.55
C PRO A 436 -64.90 -32.99 -19.93
N THR A 437 -65.90 -33.89 -19.91
CA THR A 437 -65.77 -35.25 -19.35
C THR A 437 -65.29 -36.27 -20.37
N THR A 438 -65.49 -35.99 -21.67
CA THR A 438 -65.19 -36.94 -22.76
C THR A 438 -64.21 -36.38 -23.79
N ALA A 439 -64.11 -35.05 -23.93
CA ALA A 439 -63.25 -34.41 -24.91
C ALA A 439 -61.75 -34.66 -24.64
N PRO A 440 -60.92 -34.89 -25.68
CA PRO A 440 -59.48 -34.92 -25.56
C PRO A 440 -58.97 -33.51 -25.22
N GLY A 441 -58.59 -33.29 -23.96
CA GLY A 441 -58.26 -31.97 -23.40
C GLY A 441 -59.22 -31.47 -22.32
N GLY A 442 -60.25 -32.24 -21.97
CA GLY A 442 -61.16 -31.95 -20.87
C GLY A 442 -60.52 -32.07 -19.48
N LEU A 443 -61.33 -32.06 -18.42
CA LEU A 443 -60.87 -32.03 -17.03
C LEU A 443 -59.89 -33.15 -16.67
N ALA A 444 -60.01 -34.32 -17.30
CA ALA A 444 -59.10 -35.45 -17.07
C ALA A 444 -57.67 -35.21 -17.60
N ALA A 445 -57.49 -34.34 -18.59
CA ALA A 445 -56.19 -33.99 -19.15
C ALA A 445 -55.51 -32.80 -18.44
N LEU A 446 -56.29 -31.98 -17.72
CA LEU A 446 -55.80 -30.82 -16.98
C LEU A 446 -55.26 -31.22 -15.60
N ARG A 447 -54.16 -30.59 -15.18
CA ARG A 447 -53.63 -30.77 -13.82
C ARG A 447 -54.47 -29.97 -12.83
N PHE A 448 -54.98 -30.63 -11.80
CA PHE A 448 -55.71 -29.98 -10.69
C PHE A 448 -54.84 -28.93 -9.98
N ASP A 449 -53.56 -29.24 -9.81
CA ASP A 449 -52.56 -28.35 -9.20
C ASP A 449 -51.56 -27.85 -10.27
N ALA A 450 -52.08 -27.18 -11.29
CA ALA A 450 -51.24 -26.48 -12.24
C ALA A 450 -50.61 -25.25 -11.56
N GLU A 451 -49.28 -25.16 -11.59
CA GLU A 451 -48.56 -24.05 -10.94
C GLU A 451 -48.94 -22.71 -11.61
N PRO A 452 -49.39 -21.71 -10.83
CA PRO A 452 -49.78 -20.41 -11.37
C PRO A 452 -48.56 -19.67 -11.95
N GLU A 453 -48.78 -18.94 -13.04
CA GLU A 453 -47.74 -18.12 -13.64
C GLU A 453 -47.48 -16.87 -12.78
N ALA A 454 -46.33 -16.21 -12.99
CA ALA A 454 -45.97 -14.99 -12.25
C ALA A 454 -47.05 -13.89 -12.35
N ASP A 455 -47.73 -13.80 -13.51
CA ASP A 455 -48.80 -12.84 -13.76
C ASP A 455 -50.09 -13.19 -13.00
N ASP A 456 -50.36 -14.48 -12.76
CA ASP A 456 -51.51 -14.96 -11.99
C ASP A 456 -51.37 -14.61 -10.49
N LEU A 457 -50.14 -14.42 -9.99
CA LEU A 457 -49.88 -14.04 -8.59
C LEU A 457 -50.11 -12.55 -8.34
N ARG A 458 -50.05 -11.71 -9.38
CA ARG A 458 -50.09 -10.24 -9.27
C ARG A 458 -51.29 -9.67 -8.53
N PRO A 459 -52.52 -10.21 -8.62
CA PRO A 459 -53.67 -9.70 -7.89
C PRO A 459 -53.56 -9.86 -6.37
N TYR A 460 -52.80 -10.85 -5.89
CA TYR A 460 -52.70 -11.21 -4.48
C TYR A 460 -51.43 -10.68 -3.80
N LEU A 461 -50.43 -10.26 -4.59
CA LEU A 461 -49.16 -9.72 -4.09
C LEU A 461 -49.21 -8.24 -3.67
N GLY A 462 -50.32 -7.54 -3.94
CA GLY A 462 -50.43 -6.10 -3.67
C GLY A 462 -49.36 -5.30 -4.42
N ASP A 463 -48.52 -4.58 -3.67
CA ASP A 463 -47.42 -3.77 -4.22
C ASP A 463 -46.13 -4.58 -4.43
N TRP A 464 -46.07 -5.86 -4.02
CA TRP A 464 -44.90 -6.71 -4.22
C TRP A 464 -44.77 -7.20 -5.66
N SER A 465 -43.53 -7.26 -6.15
CA SER A 465 -43.22 -7.89 -7.44
C SER A 465 -43.30 -9.42 -7.35
N PRO A 466 -43.86 -10.12 -8.36
CA PRO A 466 -43.71 -11.57 -8.50
C PRO A 466 -42.27 -12.02 -8.79
N HIS A 467 -41.40 -11.10 -9.22
CA HIS A 467 -40.06 -11.41 -9.72
C HIS A 467 -38.93 -11.14 -8.71
N GLY A 468 -39.24 -10.53 -7.55
CA GLY A 468 -38.25 -10.34 -6.50
C GLY A 468 -38.73 -9.53 -5.30
N PRO A 469 -37.89 -9.41 -4.25
CA PRO A 469 -38.22 -8.80 -2.96
C PRO A 469 -38.16 -7.26 -3.00
N TYR A 470 -38.80 -6.68 -4.01
CA TYR A 470 -38.96 -5.24 -4.18
C TYR A 470 -40.42 -4.91 -4.49
N GLN A 471 -40.81 -3.69 -4.16
CA GLN A 471 -42.15 -3.18 -4.46
C GLN A 471 -42.15 -2.55 -5.85
N GLU A 472 -43.16 -2.87 -6.65
CA GLU A 472 -43.40 -2.26 -7.94
C GLU A 472 -44.38 -1.10 -7.78
N TYR A 473 -43.96 0.10 -8.15
CA TYR A 473 -44.85 1.26 -8.13
C TYR A 473 -45.85 1.17 -9.28
N ARG A 474 -47.11 0.82 -8.97
CA ARG A 474 -48.19 0.69 -9.96
C ARG A 474 -48.97 2.01 -10.07
N TYR A 475 -48.76 2.74 -11.18
CA TYR A 475 -49.51 3.98 -11.49
C TYR A 475 -50.99 3.71 -11.85
N GLN A 476 -51.33 2.48 -12.22
CA GLN A 476 -52.70 2.07 -12.48
C GLN A 476 -53.18 1.19 -11.34
N ARG A 477 -54.04 1.77 -10.52
CA ARG A 477 -54.99 1.03 -9.71
C ARG A 477 -55.90 0.30 -10.69
N VAL A 478 -55.45 -0.85 -11.18
CA VAL A 478 -56.38 -1.87 -11.67
C VAL A 478 -57.17 -2.19 -10.42
N ASP A 479 -58.41 -1.68 -10.36
CA ASP A 479 -59.33 -2.09 -9.31
C ASP A 479 -59.21 -3.61 -9.22
N PRO A 480 -58.96 -4.18 -8.02
CA PRO A 480 -58.91 -5.63 -7.90
C PRO A 480 -60.15 -6.16 -8.61
N PRO A 481 -60.04 -7.17 -9.50
CA PRO A 481 -61.24 -7.76 -10.09
C PRO A 481 -62.19 -8.01 -8.93
N ALA A 482 -63.46 -7.62 -9.06
CA ALA A 482 -64.42 -7.40 -7.96
C ALA A 482 -64.58 -8.56 -6.94
N SER A 483 -63.91 -9.68 -7.18
CA SER A 483 -63.65 -10.82 -6.30
C SER A 483 -63.13 -10.54 -4.87
N VAL A 484 -62.36 -9.47 -4.61
CA VAL A 484 -61.78 -9.29 -3.25
C VAL A 484 -62.70 -8.55 -2.28
N ALA A 485 -63.50 -7.60 -2.77
CA ALA A 485 -64.50 -6.87 -1.96
C ALA A 485 -65.89 -7.55 -1.95
N GLY A 486 -66.11 -8.50 -2.85
CA GLY A 486 -67.33 -9.29 -2.97
C GLY A 486 -67.10 -10.77 -2.69
N ARG A 487 -66.61 -11.14 -1.50
CA ARG A 487 -66.81 -12.51 -0.96
C ARG A 487 -68.29 -12.74 -0.61
N ARG A 488 -69.17 -12.48 -1.58
CA ARG A 488 -70.56 -12.95 -1.59
C ARG A 488 -70.63 -13.94 -2.73
N GLU A 489 -70.44 -15.20 -2.36
CA GLU A 489 -71.36 -16.29 -2.73
C GLU A 489 -72.24 -15.95 -3.93
N ASN A 490 -71.69 -16.12 -5.13
CA ASN A 490 -72.48 -16.20 -6.36
C ASN A 490 -71.98 -17.40 -7.17
N TRP A 491 -71.78 -18.53 -6.49
CA TRP A 491 -71.95 -19.82 -7.13
C TRP A 491 -73.43 -19.87 -7.53
N ARG A 492 -73.73 -19.50 -8.78
CA ARG A 492 -75.09 -19.62 -9.29
C ARG A 492 -75.39 -21.10 -9.44
N TYR A 493 -76.00 -21.69 -8.41
CA TYR A 493 -76.70 -22.95 -8.53
C TYR A 493 -77.88 -22.75 -9.48
N GLY A 494 -77.73 -23.23 -10.72
CA GLY A 494 -78.78 -23.24 -11.73
C GLY A 494 -78.20 -23.28 -13.13
N ARG A 495 -78.85 -24.03 -14.04
CA ARG A 495 -78.65 -23.88 -15.49
C ARG A 495 -78.65 -22.37 -15.78
N PRO A 496 -77.66 -21.81 -16.48
CA PRO A 496 -77.72 -20.42 -16.93
C PRO A 496 -79.08 -20.22 -17.60
N ALA A 497 -79.83 -19.19 -17.19
CA ALA A 497 -81.11 -18.90 -17.83
C ALA A 497 -80.86 -18.79 -19.35
N ARG A 498 -81.51 -19.68 -20.13
CA ARG A 498 -81.41 -19.84 -21.59
C ARG A 498 -80.96 -18.55 -22.27
N GLY A 499 -79.67 -18.43 -22.55
CA GLY A 499 -79.07 -17.12 -22.76
C GLY A 499 -77.67 -17.15 -23.35
N GLN A 500 -77.62 -17.41 -24.66
CA GLN A 500 -76.63 -16.88 -25.62
C GLN A 500 -75.17 -17.31 -25.47
N TRP A 501 -74.89 -18.61 -25.66
CA TRP A 501 -73.52 -19.08 -25.92
C TRP A 501 -73.05 -18.83 -27.38
N TRP A 502 -73.92 -18.35 -28.28
CA TRP A 502 -73.59 -18.04 -29.69
C TRP A 502 -73.23 -16.57 -29.96
N ARG A 503 -73.00 -15.74 -28.94
CA ARG A 503 -72.45 -14.38 -29.09
C ARG A 503 -71.05 -14.30 -28.48
N ARG A 504 -70.05 -14.73 -29.22
CA ARG A 504 -68.72 -14.12 -29.23
C ARG A 504 -68.15 -14.17 -30.63
#